data_AF-A0AAW0A6I2-F1
#
_entry.id   AF-A0AAW0A6I2-F1
#
_cell.length_a   1.000
_cell.length_b   1.000
_cell.length_c   1.000
_cell.angle_alpha   90.00
_cell.angle_beta   90.00
_cell.angle_gamma   90.00
#
_symmetry.space_group_name_H-M   'P 1'
#
loop_
_entity.id
_entity.type
_entity.pdbx_description
1 polymer ?
#
loop_
_entity_poly.entity_id
_entity_poly.type
_entity_poly.pdbx_seq_one_letter_code
_entity_poly.pdbx_strand_id
1 'polypeptide(L)'
;ALSWVIDYGEEEVENVMGKKYNFAKIDAEKWDNTYKAALTEQEARWSDLKDLDQPRSKEQLDEDATLILEAMSRATAEAVPELRPS
;
A
#
# COMPACT_ATOMS: atom_id res chain seq x y z
N ALA A 1 14.39 -8.38 4.04
CA ALA A 1 13.70 -8.23 2.74
C ALA A 1 12.24 -8.55 2.97
N LEU A 2 11.32 -7.62 2.71
CA LEU A 2 9.88 -7.91 2.74
C LEU A 2 9.53 -8.67 1.46
N SER A 3 9.01 -9.89 1.60
CA SER A 3 8.46 -10.67 0.49
C SER A 3 6.94 -10.71 0.62
N TRP A 4 6.24 -10.13 -0.34
CA TRP A 4 4.80 -10.35 -0.50
C TRP A 4 4.60 -11.53 -1.45
N VAL A 5 3.97 -12.59 -0.96
CA VAL A 5 3.45 -13.66 -1.80
C VAL A 5 2.05 -13.21 -2.22
N ILE A 6 1.91 -12.72 -3.45
CA ILE A 6 0.61 -12.46 -4.04
C ILE A 6 0.16 -13.78 -4.66
N ASP A 7 -0.50 -14.61 -3.87
CA ASP A 7 -1.10 -15.85 -4.37
C ASP A 7 -2.51 -15.54 -4.88
N TYR A 8 -2.71 -15.65 -6.19
CA TYR A 8 -3.97 -15.30 -6.88
C TYR A 8 -5.13 -16.27 -6.58
N GLY A 9 -5.05 -17.05 -5.50
CA GLY A 9 -6.03 -18.09 -5.14
C GLY A 9 -6.30 -18.28 -3.65
N GLU A 10 -5.63 -17.55 -2.73
CA GLU A 10 -5.94 -17.64 -1.30
C GLU A 10 -6.84 -16.47 -0.84
N GLU A 11 -7.94 -16.82 -0.17
CA GLU A 11 -8.95 -15.89 0.35
C GLU A 11 -8.49 -15.05 1.57
N GLU A 12 -7.28 -15.31 2.10
CA GLU A 12 -6.75 -14.69 3.31
C GLU A 12 -5.28 -14.27 3.14
N VAL A 13 -4.98 -12.98 3.18
CA VAL A 13 -3.59 -12.47 3.27
C VAL A 13 -3.39 -11.87 4.66
N GLU A 14 -2.50 -12.45 5.45
CA GLU A 14 -2.06 -11.86 6.72
C GLU A 14 -1.10 -10.71 6.43
N ASN A 15 -1.52 -9.48 6.72
CA ASN A 15 -0.62 -8.33 6.70
C ASN A 15 0.32 -8.42 7.93
N VAL A 16 1.57 -7.96 7.76
CA VAL A 16 2.61 -7.77 8.78
C VAL A 16 2.14 -7.13 10.11
N MET A 17 0.97 -6.47 10.12
CA MET A 17 0.31 -5.91 11.32
C MET A 17 -0.65 -6.87 12.06
N GLY A 18 -0.73 -8.15 11.69
CA GLY A 18 -1.59 -9.15 12.34
C GLY A 18 -3.09 -8.97 12.07
N LYS A 19 -3.45 -8.19 11.04
CA LYS A 19 -4.84 -7.99 10.60
C LYS A 19 -5.15 -8.87 9.39
N LYS A 20 -6.33 -9.51 9.42
CA LYS A 20 -6.88 -10.29 8.31
C LYS A 20 -7.93 -9.48 7.56
N TYR A 21 -7.76 -9.37 6.25
CA TYR A 21 -8.65 -8.62 5.36
C TYR A 21 -9.32 -9.56 4.35
N ASN A 22 -10.61 -9.37 4.10
CA ASN A 22 -11.33 -10.13 3.07
C ASN A 22 -11.36 -9.35 1.74
N PHE A 23 -10.36 -9.61 0.91
CA PHE A 23 -10.23 -8.95 -0.40
C PHE A 23 -11.31 -9.36 -1.42
N ALA A 24 -12.03 -10.46 -1.21
CA ALA A 24 -13.15 -10.84 -2.09
C ALA A 24 -14.32 -9.85 -2.02
N LYS A 25 -14.39 -9.04 -0.95
CA LYS A 25 -15.38 -7.97 -0.75
C LYS A 25 -14.77 -6.57 -0.79
N ILE A 26 -13.62 -6.42 -1.45
CA ILE A 26 -12.99 -5.11 -1.59
C ILE A 26 -13.91 -4.13 -2.33
N ASP A 27 -14.04 -2.92 -1.81
CA ASP A 27 -14.53 -1.79 -2.59
C ASP A 27 -13.36 -1.23 -3.41
N ALA A 28 -13.23 -1.70 -4.66
CA ALA A 28 -12.08 -1.37 -5.51
C ALA A 28 -12.00 0.13 -5.84
N GLU A 29 -13.15 0.79 -6.04
CA GLU A 29 -13.20 2.23 -6.30
C GLU A 29 -12.76 3.02 -5.07
N LYS A 30 -13.25 2.63 -3.88
CA LYS A 30 -12.81 3.25 -2.63
C LYS A 30 -11.32 3.02 -2.37
N TRP A 31 -10.82 1.82 -2.62
CA TRP A 31 -9.39 1.53 -2.45
C TRP A 31 -8.53 2.42 -3.34
N ASP A 32 -8.86 2.51 -4.64
CA ASP A 32 -8.13 3.33 -5.60
C ASP A 32 -8.18 4.82 -5.22
N ASN A 33 -9.35 5.32 -4.83
CA ASN A 33 -9.51 6.71 -4.41
C ASN A 33 -8.72 7.01 -3.12
N THR A 34 -8.79 6.17 -2.10
CA THR A 34 -8.02 6.35 -0.85
C THR A 34 -6.52 6.24 -1.11
N TYR A 35 -6.08 5.30 -1.94
CA TYR A 35 -4.67 5.15 -2.29
C TYR A 35 -4.14 6.38 -3.04
N LYS A 36 -4.87 6.86 -4.06
CA LYS A 36 -4.52 8.08 -4.78
C LYS A 36 -4.49 9.31 -3.86
N ALA A 37 -5.46 9.43 -2.96
CA ALA A 37 -5.50 10.51 -1.99
C ALA A 37 -4.26 10.50 -1.07
N ALA A 38 -3.88 9.33 -0.56
CA ALA A 38 -2.67 9.16 0.25
C ALA A 38 -1.39 9.49 -0.53
N LEU A 39 -1.33 9.14 -1.82
CA LEU A 39 -0.20 9.54 -2.67
C LEU A 39 -0.16 11.04 -2.94
N THR A 40 -1.30 11.71 -3.13
CA THR A 40 -1.33 13.17 -3.34
C THR A 40 -0.83 13.97 -2.13
N GLU A 41 -0.88 13.42 -0.92
CA GLU A 41 -0.27 14.05 0.27
C GLU A 41 1.26 14.20 0.12
N GLN A 42 1.89 13.45 -0.79
CA GLN A 42 3.34 13.44 -1.07
C GLN A 42 3.68 13.82 -2.53
N GLU A 43 2.82 14.58 -3.21
CA GLU A 43 2.93 14.87 -4.65
C GLU A 43 4.29 15.45 -5.10
N ALA A 44 4.88 16.33 -4.30
CA ALA A 44 6.20 16.90 -4.60
C ALA A 44 7.29 15.82 -4.65
N ARG A 45 7.28 14.91 -3.68
CA ARG A 45 8.23 13.80 -3.56
C ARG A 45 8.13 12.83 -4.75
N TRP A 46 6.92 12.59 -5.23
CA TRP A 46 6.66 11.77 -6.42
C TRP A 46 7.01 12.47 -7.72
N SER A 47 6.89 13.79 -7.76
CA SER A 47 7.34 14.59 -8.90
C SER A 47 8.84 14.50 -9.06
N ASP A 48 9.58 14.57 -7.95
CA ASP A 48 11.03 14.42 -7.94
C ASP A 48 11.48 13.00 -8.34
N LEU A 49 10.64 11.96 -8.18
CA LEU A 49 10.95 10.60 -8.64
C LEU A 49 10.92 10.46 -10.17
N LYS A 50 10.31 11.41 -10.88
CA LYS A 50 10.27 11.42 -12.35
C LYS A 50 11.60 11.88 -12.95
N ASP A 51 12.43 12.56 -12.16
CA ASP A 51 13.78 12.95 -12.56
C ASP A 51 14.75 11.77 -12.36
N LEU A 52 14.99 11.03 -13.43
CA LEU A 52 15.87 9.86 -13.44
C LEU A 52 17.37 10.23 -13.40
N ASP A 53 17.70 11.50 -13.62
CA ASP A 53 19.08 12.00 -13.60
C ASP A 53 19.52 12.42 -12.18
N GLN A 54 18.58 12.49 -11.24
CA GLN A 54 18.86 12.81 -9.85
C GLN A 54 19.36 11.57 -9.08
N PRO A 55 20.63 11.52 -8.62
CA PRO A 55 21.10 10.42 -7.81
C PRO A 55 20.38 10.42 -6.46
N ARG A 56 19.82 9.27 -6.09
CA ARG A 56 19.18 9.05 -4.79
C ARG A 56 19.98 8.11 -3.91
N SER A 57 20.00 8.40 -2.63
CA SER A 57 20.55 7.49 -1.64
C SER A 57 19.62 6.31 -1.42
N LYS A 58 20.17 5.22 -0.89
CA LYS A 58 19.39 4.05 -0.53
C LYS A 58 18.31 4.40 0.50
N GLU A 59 18.65 5.23 1.47
CA GLU A 59 17.75 5.67 2.55
C GLU A 59 16.54 6.43 1.99
N GLN A 60 16.75 7.26 0.95
CA GLN A 60 15.65 7.97 0.28
C GLN A 60 14.70 7.01 -0.43
N LEU A 61 15.24 5.99 -1.10
CA LEU A 61 14.43 4.96 -1.76
C LEU A 61 13.69 4.06 -0.75
N ASP A 62 14.32 3.74 0.38
CA ASP A 62 13.69 2.96 1.46
C ASP A 62 12.54 3.76 2.11
N GLU A 63 12.71 5.07 2.27
CA GLU A 63 11.65 5.97 2.76
C GLU A 63 10.51 6.10 1.74
N ASP A 64 10.82 6.26 0.44
CA ASP A 64 9.84 6.28 -0.65
C ASP A 64 8.99 4.99 -0.65
N ALA A 65 9.65 3.83 -0.52
CA ALA A 65 8.98 2.55 -0.43
C ALA A 65 8.09 2.43 0.83
N THR A 66 8.56 2.95 1.97
CA THR A 66 7.78 2.95 3.22
C THR A 66 6.49 3.75 3.07
N LEU A 67 6.56 4.95 2.49
CA LEU A 67 5.40 5.80 2.26
C LEU A 67 4.38 5.16 1.30
N ILE A 68 4.84 4.48 0.26
CA ILE A 68 3.97 3.72 -0.65
C ILE A 68 3.27 2.59 0.11
N LEU A 69 4.00 1.85 0.94
CA LEU A 69 3.44 0.76 1.75
C LEU A 69 2.41 1.27 2.76
N GLU A 70 2.67 2.41 3.40
CA GLU A 70 1.72 3.05 4.31
C GLU A 70 0.43 3.48 3.59
N ALA A 71 0.56 4.09 2.41
CA ALA A 71 -0.58 4.45 1.56
C ALA A 71 -1.41 3.22 1.17
N MET A 72 -0.77 2.13 0.74
CA MET A 72 -1.44 0.87 0.42
C MET A 72 -2.14 0.27 1.66
N SER A 73 -1.49 0.29 2.82
CA SER A 73 -2.05 -0.22 4.07
C SER A 73 -3.29 0.59 4.50
N ARG A 74 -3.24 1.92 4.38
CA ARG A 74 -4.38 2.80 4.69
C ARG A 74 -5.55 2.56 3.74
N ALA A 75 -5.29 2.50 2.44
CA ALA A 75 -6.32 2.19 1.44
C ALA A 75 -6.98 0.83 1.70
N THR A 76 -6.17 -0.16 2.05
CA THR A 76 -6.65 -1.51 2.39
C THR A 76 -7.52 -1.50 3.64
N ALA A 77 -7.11 -0.81 4.71
CA ALA A 77 -7.88 -0.72 5.94
C ALA A 77 -9.23 0.00 5.76
N GLU A 78 -9.31 0.96 4.85
CA GLU A 78 -10.55 1.69 4.58
C GLU A 78 -11.49 0.98 3.61
N ALA A 79 -10.96 0.25 2.64
CA ALA A 79 -11.73 -0.32 1.52
C ALA A 79 -11.95 -1.83 1.62
N VAL A 80 -11.21 -2.52 2.47
CA VAL A 80 -11.36 -3.96 2.68
C VAL A 80 -11.97 -4.21 4.06
N PRO A 81 -13.09 -4.95 4.15
CA PRO A 81 -13.68 -5.30 5.43
C PRO A 81 -12.69 -6.09 6.31
N GLU A 82 -12.50 -5.65 7.55
CA GLU A 82 -11.79 -6.44 8.56
C GLU A 82 -12.62 -7.68 8.92
N LEU A 83 -12.01 -8.86 8.85
CA LEU A 83 -12.61 -10.09 9.38
C LEU A 83 -12.48 -10.06 10.90
N ARG A 84 -13.60 -10.04 11.63
CA ARG A 84 -13.57 -10.38 13.06
C ARG A 84 -13.29 -11.88 13.19
N PRO A 85 -12.38 -12.31 14.06
CA PRO A 85 -12.23 -13.72 14.36
C PRO A 85 -13.57 -14.25 14.91
N SER A 86 -14.07 -15.31 14.30
CA SER A 86 -15.17 -16.14 14.81
C SER A 86 -14.70 -16.99 15.98
#